data_AF-A0A9E2G871-F1
#
_entry.id   AF-A0A9E2G871-F1
#
_cell.length_a   1.000
_cell.length_b   1.000
_cell.length_c   1.000
_cell.angle_alpha   90.00
_cell.angle_beta   90.00
_cell.angle_gamma   90.00
#
_symmetry.space_group_name_H-M   'P 1'
#
loop_
_entity.id
_entity.type
_entity.pdbx_description
1 polymer ?
#
loop_
_entity_poly.entity_id
_entity_poly.type
_entity_poly.pdbx_seq_one_letter_code
_entity_poly.pdbx_strand_id
1 'polypeptide(L)'
;MKRIDLKTYTKPTDFVKFPIGETKVILISEGGMVKKHGMKTATSYVPLGTCTEKPDCGWCLKGNEPKLKWLWIAFVNNEAKVLDVGPMIGDGICKQAQENNLSVFTNAIFSISRVGLQRSTKYEVKYIGQNKEELNTEAAKKLLVKKYFI
;
A
#
# COMPACT_ATOMS: atom_id res chain seq x y z
N MET A 1 -20.44 5.12 -11.25
CA MET A 1 -19.12 4.52 -11.51
C MET A 1 -18.54 5.21 -12.74
N LYS A 2 -17.34 5.82 -12.67
CA LYS A 2 -16.74 6.49 -13.84
C LYS A 2 -16.13 5.43 -14.77
N ARG A 3 -16.50 5.44 -16.05
CA ARG A 3 -15.93 4.55 -17.08
C ARG A 3 -14.50 5.02 -17.40
N ILE A 4 -13.55 4.09 -17.49
CA ILE A 4 -12.16 4.43 -17.84
C ILE A 4 -12.13 4.86 -19.32
N ASP A 5 -11.66 6.08 -19.57
CA ASP A 5 -11.32 6.55 -20.91
C ASP A 5 -9.85 6.23 -21.20
N LEU A 6 -9.62 5.33 -22.16
CA LEU A 6 -8.28 4.87 -22.54
C LEU A 6 -7.45 5.97 -23.22
N LYS A 7 -8.07 7.01 -23.77
CA LYS A 7 -7.37 8.14 -24.40
C LYS A 7 -6.76 9.09 -23.37
N THR A 8 -7.36 9.18 -22.19
CA THR A 8 -6.93 10.07 -21.11
C THR A 8 -6.40 9.32 -19.88
N TYR A 9 -6.29 7.99 -19.95
CA TYR A 9 -5.87 7.18 -18.82
C TYR A 9 -4.36 7.35 -18.56
N THR A 10 -4.04 8.14 -17.55
CA THR A 10 -2.71 8.15 -16.93
C THR A 10 -2.68 7.14 -15.80
N LYS A 11 -1.74 6.19 -15.88
CA LYS A 11 -1.53 5.19 -14.82
C LYS A 11 -1.22 5.92 -13.51
N PRO A 12 -1.95 5.65 -12.42
CA PRO A 12 -1.68 6.29 -11.13
C PRO A 12 -0.24 6.02 -10.69
N THR A 13 0.57 7.08 -10.60
CA THR A 13 1.94 7.07 -10.03
C THR A 13 1.95 7.23 -8.52
N ASP A 14 0.77 7.47 -7.94
CA ASP A 14 0.53 7.71 -6.54
C ASP A 14 0.81 6.50 -5.64
N PHE A 15 1.10 5.32 -6.21
CA PHE A 15 1.36 4.09 -5.44
C PHE A 15 2.85 3.79 -5.38
N VAL A 16 3.30 3.32 -4.21
CA VAL A 16 4.67 2.80 -4.03
C VAL A 16 4.88 1.61 -4.96
N LYS A 17 6.01 1.60 -5.68
CA LYS A 17 6.44 0.47 -6.50
C LYS A 17 7.67 -0.15 -5.86
N PHE A 18 7.76 -1.47 -5.95
CA PHE A 18 8.91 -2.25 -5.49
C PHE A 18 9.66 -2.79 -6.71
N PRO A 19 10.62 -2.05 -7.29
CA PRO A 19 11.57 -2.64 -8.22
C PRO A 19 12.38 -3.76 -7.54
N ILE A 20 13.10 -4.58 -8.32
CA ILE A 20 14.07 -5.50 -7.73
C ILE A 20 15.12 -4.69 -6.97
N GLY A 21 15.50 -5.17 -5.79
CA GLY A 21 16.41 -4.48 -4.88
C GLY A 21 15.69 -3.82 -3.72
N GLU A 22 16.33 -2.81 -3.15
CA GLU A 22 15.89 -2.16 -1.93
C GLU A 22 15.03 -0.92 -2.23
N THR A 23 13.88 -0.83 -1.57
CA THR A 23 13.04 0.37 -1.55
C THR A 23 12.92 0.87 -0.12
N LYS A 24 13.40 2.09 0.13
CA LYS A 24 13.23 2.75 1.44
C LYS A 24 11.90 3.50 1.46
N VAL A 25 11.16 3.33 2.53
CA VAL A 25 9.88 4.00 2.75
C VAL A 25 9.88 4.67 4.12
N ILE A 26 9.44 5.92 4.18
CA ILE A 26 9.18 6.62 5.44
C ILE A 26 7.67 6.66 5.59
N LEU A 27 7.10 6.04 6.63
CA LEU A 27 5.66 6.09 6.86
C LEU A 27 5.30 7.48 7.40
N ILE A 28 4.32 8.15 6.78
CA ILE A 28 3.92 9.52 7.15
C ILE A 28 2.44 9.59 7.57
N SER A 29 1.80 8.43 7.74
CA SER A 29 0.47 8.27 8.31
C SER A 29 0.42 7.07 9.24
N GLU A 30 -0.64 6.99 10.04
CA GLU A 30 -1.03 5.74 10.67
C GLU A 30 -1.45 4.70 9.64
N GLY A 31 -1.39 3.43 10.04
CA GLY A 31 -1.73 2.28 9.21
C GLY A 31 -3.19 1.86 9.33
N GLY A 32 -3.74 1.33 8.25
CA GLY A 32 -5.06 0.71 8.24
C GLY A 32 -5.05 -0.67 7.61
N MET A 33 -5.85 -1.59 8.14
CA MET A 33 -6.13 -2.89 7.52
C MET A 33 -7.50 -2.84 6.85
N VAL A 34 -7.57 -3.31 5.61
CA VAL A 34 -8.83 -3.38 4.85
C VAL A 34 -8.89 -4.66 4.04
N LYS A 35 -10.10 -5.15 3.78
CA LYS A 35 -10.34 -6.21 2.80
C LYS A 35 -10.64 -5.58 1.44
N LYS A 36 -9.90 -5.95 0.39
CA LYS A 36 -10.13 -5.45 -0.98
C LYS A 36 -10.43 -6.59 -1.95
N HIS A 37 -11.43 -6.38 -2.78
CA HIS A 37 -11.71 -7.23 -3.92
C HIS A 37 -10.76 -6.91 -5.06
N GLY A 38 -10.40 -7.93 -5.80
CA GLY A 38 -9.71 -7.73 -7.06
C GLY A 38 -9.69 -8.99 -7.90
N MET A 39 -9.36 -8.81 -9.16
CA MET A 39 -9.38 -9.85 -10.16
C MET A 39 -8.02 -9.92 -10.83
N LYS A 40 -7.48 -11.14 -10.92
CA LYS A 40 -6.27 -11.38 -11.69
C LYS A 40 -6.67 -11.59 -13.15
N THR A 41 -6.17 -10.74 -14.02
CA THR A 41 -6.23 -10.91 -15.47
C THR A 41 -4.98 -11.65 -15.95
N ALA A 42 -4.92 -12.00 -17.24
CA ALA A 42 -3.77 -12.68 -17.84
C ALA A 42 -2.44 -11.93 -17.61
N THR A 43 -2.47 -10.60 -17.49
CA THR A 43 -1.26 -9.75 -17.42
C THR A 43 -1.17 -8.89 -16.17
N SER A 44 -2.28 -8.67 -15.44
CA SER A 44 -2.31 -7.70 -14.34
C SER A 44 -3.36 -8.00 -13.28
N TYR A 45 -3.21 -7.38 -12.11
CA TYR A 45 -4.23 -7.38 -11.06
C TYR A 45 -5.09 -6.12 -11.18
N VAL A 46 -6.41 -6.29 -11.19
CA VAL A 46 -7.39 -5.21 -11.27
C VAL A 46 -8.08 -5.07 -9.91
N PRO A 47 -7.92 -3.93 -9.21
CA PRO A 47 -8.67 -3.68 -7.98
C PRO A 47 -10.15 -3.44 -8.31
N LEU A 48 -11.06 -4.10 -7.59
CA LEU A 48 -12.51 -3.99 -7.79
C LEU A 48 -13.20 -3.16 -6.70
N GLY A 49 -12.47 -2.81 -5.64
CA GLY A 49 -12.94 -1.95 -4.55
C GLY A 49 -12.72 -2.58 -3.18
N THR A 50 -13.06 -1.82 -2.14
CA THR A 50 -13.03 -2.28 -0.75
C THR A 50 -14.24 -3.17 -0.48
N CYS A 51 -14.04 -4.29 0.21
CA CYS A 51 -15.12 -5.14 0.71
C CYS A 51 -15.81 -4.42 1.87
N THR A 52 -17.14 -4.43 1.88
CA THR A 52 -17.92 -3.89 3.00
C THR A 52 -17.96 -4.83 4.20
N GLU A 53 -17.49 -6.06 4.04
CA GLU A 53 -17.56 -7.18 5.01
C GLU A 53 -18.99 -7.56 5.42
N LYS A 54 -19.99 -6.98 4.75
CA LYS A 54 -21.39 -7.24 4.96
C LYS A 54 -21.91 -8.31 3.98
N PRO A 55 -23.00 -9.01 4.33
CA PRO A 55 -23.59 -10.03 3.45
C PRO A 55 -24.04 -9.51 2.08
N ASP A 56 -24.33 -8.20 1.97
CA ASP A 56 -24.77 -7.52 0.76
C ASP A 56 -23.62 -7.08 -0.16
N CYS A 57 -22.38 -7.46 0.15
CA CYS A 57 -21.25 -7.07 -0.68
C CYS A 57 -21.37 -7.67 -2.10
N GLY A 58 -21.63 -6.80 -3.07
CA GLY A 58 -21.92 -7.20 -4.45
C GLY A 58 -20.78 -7.97 -5.14
N TRP A 59 -19.54 -7.89 -4.65
CA TRP A 59 -18.42 -8.70 -5.15
C TRP A 59 -18.33 -10.06 -4.43
N CYS A 60 -18.55 -10.11 -3.11
CA CYS A 60 -18.66 -11.37 -2.38
C CYS A 60 -19.78 -12.26 -2.94
N LEU A 61 -20.96 -11.68 -3.21
CA LEU A 61 -22.10 -12.39 -3.79
C LEU A 61 -21.81 -12.98 -5.18
N LYS A 62 -20.83 -12.43 -5.90
CA LYS A 62 -20.35 -12.93 -7.20
C LYS A 62 -19.21 -13.96 -7.04
N GLY A 63 -18.94 -14.42 -5.82
CA GLY A 63 -17.87 -15.35 -5.52
C GLY A 63 -16.46 -14.74 -5.57
N ASN A 64 -16.32 -13.41 -5.62
CA ASN A 64 -15.01 -12.76 -5.57
C ASN A 64 -14.56 -12.63 -4.12
N GLU A 65 -13.66 -13.49 -3.68
CA GLU A 65 -13.13 -13.45 -2.32
C GLU A 65 -12.21 -12.22 -2.12
N PRO A 66 -12.48 -11.39 -1.09
CA PRO A 66 -11.64 -10.24 -0.81
C PRO A 66 -10.33 -10.66 -0.15
N LYS A 67 -9.27 -9.90 -0.41
CA LYS A 67 -7.94 -10.13 0.18
C LYS A 67 -7.62 -9.06 1.21
N LEU A 68 -7.00 -9.46 2.30
CA LEU A 68 -6.51 -8.54 3.31
C LEU A 68 -5.36 -7.70 2.75
N LYS A 69 -5.41 -6.40 3.04
CA LYS A 69 -4.47 -5.38 2.59
C LYS A 69 -4.16 -4.42 3.71
N TRP A 70 -2.93 -3.93 3.73
CA TRP A 70 -2.49 -2.87 4.62
C TRP A 70 -2.26 -1.61 3.79
N LEU A 71 -2.68 -0.49 4.36
CA LEU A 71 -2.61 0.82 3.75
C LEU A 71 -1.86 1.79 4.66
N TRP A 72 -0.91 2.50 4.08
CA TRP A 72 -0.30 3.70 4.66
C TRP A 72 -0.15 4.76 3.58
N ILE A 73 0.17 5.98 4.00
CA ILE A 73 0.85 6.96 3.16
C ILE A 73 2.33 6.91 3.53
N ALA A 74 3.18 6.74 2.52
CA ALA A 74 4.62 6.67 2.65
C ALA A 74 5.30 7.75 1.79
N PHE A 75 6.41 8.27 2.26
CA PHE A 75 7.30 9.13 1.50
C PHE A 75 8.39 8.27 0.87
N VAL A 76 8.49 8.32 -0.46
CA VAL A 76 9.43 7.53 -1.27
C VAL A 76 9.90 8.37 -2.44
N ASN A 77 11.22 8.46 -2.64
CA ASN A 77 11.84 9.24 -3.73
C ASN A 77 11.33 10.70 -3.79
N ASN A 78 11.31 11.38 -2.64
CA ASN A 78 10.85 12.76 -2.48
C ASN A 78 9.36 13.01 -2.77
N GLU A 79 8.53 11.96 -2.83
CA GLU A 79 7.10 12.07 -3.09
C GLU A 79 6.29 11.31 -2.04
N ALA A 80 5.16 11.88 -1.61
CA ALA A 80 4.15 11.15 -0.84
C ALA A 80 3.36 10.22 -1.76
N LYS A 81 3.24 8.95 -1.36
CA LYS A 81 2.58 7.88 -2.12
C LYS A 81 1.76 6.99 -1.21
N VAL A 82 0.75 6.34 -1.77
CA VAL A 82 -0.04 5.29 -1.13
C VAL A 82 0.77 3.99 -1.13
N LEU A 83 0.99 3.46 0.06
CA LEU A 83 1.54 2.12 0.28
C LEU A 83 0.36 1.14 0.42
N ASP A 84 -0.05 0.52 -0.68
CA ASP A 84 -1.05 -0.56 -0.70
C ASP A 84 -0.36 -1.92 -0.86
N VAL A 85 -0.27 -2.66 0.24
CA VAL A 85 0.52 -3.89 0.30
C VAL A 85 -0.27 -5.07 0.86
N GLY A 86 0.14 -6.27 0.45
CA GLY A 86 -0.41 -7.51 1.00
C GLY A 86 0.30 -7.95 2.29
N PRO A 87 -0.09 -9.12 2.84
CA PRO A 87 0.39 -9.63 4.13
C PRO A 87 1.91 -9.67 4.27
N MET A 88 2.66 -10.12 3.26
CA MET A 88 4.12 -10.26 3.38
C MET A 88 4.83 -8.96 3.78
N ILE A 89 4.45 -7.82 3.21
CA ILE A 89 5.05 -6.54 3.55
C ILE A 89 4.33 -5.93 4.75
N GLY A 90 2.99 -5.97 4.78
CA GLY A 90 2.19 -5.39 5.86
C GLY A 90 2.52 -6.00 7.23
N ASP A 91 2.50 -7.32 7.33
CA ASP A 91 2.89 -8.04 8.54
C ASP A 91 4.37 -7.85 8.86
N GLY A 92 5.23 -7.78 7.84
CA GLY A 92 6.66 -7.51 8.01
C GLY A 92 6.91 -6.16 8.70
N ILE A 93 6.21 -5.10 8.25
CA ILE A 93 6.27 -3.78 8.88
C ILE A 93 5.79 -3.85 10.33
N CYS A 94 4.62 -4.46 10.58
CA CYS A 94 4.05 -4.56 11.92
C CYS A 94 4.95 -5.35 12.89
N LYS A 95 5.52 -6.48 12.45
CA LYS A 95 6.46 -7.28 13.24
C LYS A 95 7.72 -6.50 13.58
N GLN A 96 8.33 -5.85 12.58
CA GLN A 96 9.50 -5.01 12.80
C GLN A 96 9.19 -3.85 13.77
N ALA A 97 7.99 -3.25 13.67
CA ALA A 97 7.55 -2.23 14.61
C ALA A 97 7.42 -2.77 16.04
N GLN A 98 6.82 -3.96 16.21
CA GLN A 98 6.68 -4.63 17.50
C GLN A 98 8.04 -4.99 18.11
N GLU A 99 8.94 -5.60 17.33
CA GLU A 99 10.30 -5.98 17.76
C GLU A 99 11.13 -4.78 18.21
N ASN A 100 10.89 -3.61 17.62
CA ASN A 100 11.57 -2.35 17.95
C ASN A 100 10.77 -1.45 18.89
N ASN A 101 9.69 -1.95 19.50
CA ASN A 101 8.83 -1.22 20.45
C ASN A 101 8.33 0.14 19.94
N LEU A 102 7.97 0.21 18.66
CA LEU A 102 7.39 1.43 18.09
C LEU A 102 5.94 1.58 18.54
N SER A 103 5.62 2.73 19.14
CA SER A 103 4.25 3.10 19.52
C SER A 103 3.47 3.79 18.41
N VAL A 104 4.17 4.36 17.42
CA VAL A 104 3.59 5.07 16.27
C VAL A 104 4.34 4.73 14.99
N PHE A 105 3.61 4.66 13.87
CA PHE A 105 4.22 4.43 12.55
C PHE A 105 4.73 5.72 11.92
N THR A 106 4.18 6.87 12.30
CA THR A 106 4.56 8.16 11.72
C THR A 106 6.06 8.42 11.91
N ASN A 107 6.75 8.76 10.82
CA ASN A 107 8.20 8.93 10.66
C ASN A 107 9.06 7.65 10.78
N ALA A 108 8.46 6.49 10.98
CA ALA A 108 9.20 5.23 10.96
C ALA A 108 9.70 4.91 9.55
N ILE A 109 10.98 4.56 9.46
CA ILE A 109 11.65 4.23 8.21
C ILE A 109 11.81 2.71 8.11
N PHE A 110 11.33 2.16 7.00
CA PHE A 110 11.50 0.75 6.67
C PHE A 110 12.23 0.58 5.34
N SER A 111 13.10 -0.42 5.30
CA SER A 111 13.72 -0.94 4.09
C SER A 111 12.93 -2.17 3.63
N ILE A 112 12.47 -2.16 2.38
CA ILE A 112 11.74 -3.27 1.77
C ILE A 112 12.57 -3.79 0.60
N SER A 113 13.15 -4.97 0.77
CA SER A 113 13.91 -5.65 -0.26
C SER A 113 13.01 -6.58 -1.06
N ARG A 114 13.03 -6.47 -2.38
CA ARG A 114 12.36 -7.38 -3.31
C ARG A 114 13.38 -8.21 -4.07
N VAL A 115 13.23 -9.53 -3.98
CA VAL A 115 14.00 -10.50 -4.78
C VAL A 115 13.08 -11.36 -5.64
N GLY A 116 13.58 -11.80 -6.79
CA GLY A 116 12.84 -12.67 -7.71
C GLY A 116 11.80 -11.96 -8.59
N LEU A 117 11.17 -12.74 -9.46
CA LEU A 117 10.21 -12.27 -10.46
C LEU A 117 8.92 -13.09 -10.39
N GLN A 118 7.79 -12.44 -10.65
CA GLN A 118 6.48 -13.11 -10.72
C GLN A 118 6.21 -14.00 -9.49
N ARG A 119 6.09 -15.33 -9.69
CA ARG A 119 5.78 -16.31 -8.63
C ARG A 119 6.94 -16.57 -7.66
N SER A 120 8.18 -16.23 -8.04
CA SER A 120 9.34 -16.34 -7.14
C SER A 120 9.61 -15.05 -6.36
N THR A 121 8.74 -14.05 -6.46
CA THR A 121 8.91 -12.78 -5.76
C THR A 121 8.82 -13.01 -4.25
N LYS A 122 9.86 -12.60 -3.52
CA LYS A 122 9.87 -12.53 -2.07
C LYS A 122 10.15 -11.09 -1.62
N TYR A 123 9.64 -10.76 -0.45
CA TYR A 123 9.87 -9.48 0.19
C TYR A 123 10.48 -9.70 1.57
N GLU A 124 11.45 -8.87 1.93
CA GLU A 124 12.03 -8.78 3.26
C GLU A 124 11.86 -7.34 3.74
N VAL A 125 11.43 -7.17 5.00
CA VAL A 125 11.19 -5.86 5.61
C VAL A 125 12.12 -5.71 6.80
N LYS A 126 12.82 -4.57 6.88
CA LYS A 126 13.67 -4.20 8.02
C LYS A 126 13.32 -2.81 8.50
N TYR A 127 13.21 -2.64 9.80
CA TYR A 127 13.19 -1.31 10.39
C TYR A 127 14.60 -0.72 10.36
N ILE A 128 14.73 0.53 9.89
CA ILE A 128 16.04 1.19 9.76
C ILE A 128 16.16 2.47 10.60
N GLY A 129 15.12 2.87 11.32
CA GLY A 129 15.15 3.99 12.26
C GLY A 129 13.96 4.94 12.13
N GLN A 130 14.05 6.08 12.81
CA GLN A 130 13.09 7.18 12.69
C GLN A 130 13.67 8.29 11.82
N ASN A 131 12.84 8.85 10.96
CA ASN A 131 13.18 10.07 10.25
C ASN A 131 13.09 11.26 11.20
N LYS A 132 14.16 12.04 11.28
CA LYS A 132 14.24 13.24 12.14
C LYS A 132 13.99 14.53 11.36
N GLU A 133 14.01 14.46 10.03
CA GLU A 133 13.81 15.61 9.15
C GLU A 133 12.32 15.92 8.99
N GLU A 134 11.98 17.20 9.00
CA GLU A 134 10.61 17.63 8.74
C GLU A 134 10.27 17.46 7.25
N LEU A 135 9.29 16.59 6.96
CA LEU A 135 8.83 16.35 5.61
C LEU A 135 7.58 17.20 5.33
N ASN A 136 7.70 18.17 4.42
CA ASN A 136 6.55 18.98 3.98
C ASN A 136 5.62 18.16 3.07
N THR A 137 4.76 17.34 3.68
CA THR A 137 3.92 16.34 2.99
C THR A 137 2.42 16.53 3.21
N GLU A 138 2.00 17.52 4.01
CA GLU A 138 0.63 17.64 4.49
C GLU A 138 -0.39 17.85 3.36
N ALA A 139 -0.07 18.71 2.39
CA ALA A 139 -0.93 18.94 1.23
C ALA A 139 -1.09 17.67 0.38
N ALA A 140 0.02 16.95 0.14
CA ALA A 140 0.01 15.71 -0.63
C ALA A 140 -0.74 14.59 0.11
N LYS A 141 -0.57 14.47 1.43
CA LYS A 141 -1.33 13.55 2.29
C LYS A 141 -2.83 13.81 2.16
N LYS A 142 -3.28 15.05 2.32
CA LYS A 142 -4.71 15.42 2.19
C LYS A 142 -5.27 15.05 0.81
N LEU A 143 -4.50 15.30 -0.26
CA LEU A 143 -4.89 14.94 -1.62
C LEU A 143 -5.06 13.42 -1.77
N LEU A 144 -4.12 12.62 -1.27
CA LEU A 144 -4.16 11.16 -1.36
C LEU A 144 -5.30 10.57 -0.51
N VAL A 145 -5.53 11.09 0.70
CA VAL A 145 -6.66 10.71 1.55
C VAL A 145 -7.99 10.94 0.81
N LYS A 146 -8.20 12.15 0.26
CA LYS A 146 -9.42 12.49 -0.49
C LYS A 146 -9.61 11.63 -1.74
N LYS A 147 -8.52 11.18 -2.36
CA LYS A 147 -8.58 10.44 -3.63
C LYS A 147 -8.81 8.94 -3.44
N TYR A 148 -8.31 8.35 -2.34
CA TYR A 148 -8.23 6.90 -2.18
C TYR A 148 -8.85 6.34 -0.90
N PHE A 149 -9.18 7.19 0.08
CA PHE A 149 -9.65 6.78 1.40
C PHE A 149 -11.00 7.38 1.81
N ILE A 150 -11.49 8.39 1.08
CA ILE A 150 -12.82 9.02 1.21
C ILE A 150 -13.57 8.78 -0.09
#